data_AF-A0A2H3E770-F1
#
_entry.id   AF-A0A2H3E770-F1
#
_cell.length_a   1.000
_cell.length_b   1.000
_cell.length_c   1.000
_cell.angle_alpha   90.00
_cell.angle_beta   90.00
_cell.angle_gamma   90.00
#
_symmetry.space_group_name_H-M   'P 1'
#
loop_
_entity.id
_entity.type
_entity.pdbx_description
1 polymer ?
#
loop_
_entity_poly.entity_id
_entity_poly.type
_entity_poly.pdbx_seq_one_letter_code
_entity_poly.pdbx_strand_id
1 'polypeptide(L)'
;MIIEEKCMYPSPPPYNNLSPPPPFTPSVTLPKSKPTLGSLPPHLSLQIVYCTFPQRDGKYEGEGKIERQRMNLHWLVTSLRLVNKTLYIACMHILRSTYLPAYDSLIRAPYTSDPFPSSSMPQAEKSSIFSTHRELSTLDLFIALLAHEDLMLDSTSLHLPREEAYKDLFDMVQPKTRLEDLVIEEGVKAGVIQIDPPIPPPRPQRTVHPIPSDYLSISFTPRKVALVYTQPSTNASRKTIVEVVRNNRDEPLETCAANLVAALGEWLEEE
;
A
#
# COMPACT_ATOMS: atom_id res chain seq x y z
N MET A 1 2.37 3.16 27.28
CA MET A 1 3.07 2.08 27.99
C MET A 1 3.02 0.84 27.12
N ILE A 2 4.05 0.61 26.30
CA ILE A 2 4.11 -0.50 25.34
C ILE A 2 5.59 -0.87 25.24
N ILE A 3 5.92 -2.16 25.27
CA ILE A 3 7.27 -2.78 25.24
C ILE A 3 7.91 -2.97 26.62
N GLU A 4 7.33 -3.84 27.44
CA GLU A 4 8.09 -4.61 28.44
C GLU A 4 7.46 -6.01 28.59
N GLU A 5 7.62 -6.90 27.61
CA GLU A 5 7.41 -8.35 27.84
C GLU A 5 7.89 -9.21 26.66
N LYS A 6 9.21 -9.43 26.51
CA LYS A 6 9.71 -10.59 25.74
C LYS A 6 11.18 -10.90 25.96
N CYS A 7 11.56 -11.27 27.18
CA CYS A 7 12.91 -11.79 27.47
C CYS A 7 12.88 -13.02 28.39
N MET A 8 12.25 -14.12 27.96
CA MET A 8 12.60 -15.45 28.46
C MET A 8 12.36 -16.50 27.36
N TYR A 9 13.40 -16.80 26.57
CA TYR A 9 13.45 -18.04 25.79
C TYR A 9 14.40 -19.01 26.52
N PRO A 10 14.05 -20.30 26.66
CA PRO A 10 14.95 -21.29 27.23
C PRO A 10 16.17 -21.52 26.33
N SER A 11 17.30 -21.89 26.94
CA SER A 11 18.57 -22.14 26.26
C SER A 11 18.46 -23.27 25.23
N PRO A 12 19.07 -23.14 24.03
CA PRO A 12 19.02 -24.18 23.01
C PRO A 12 19.82 -25.43 23.44
N PRO A 13 19.40 -26.63 22.98
CA PRO A 13 20.02 -27.90 23.35
C PRO A 13 21.45 -28.03 22.81
N PRO A 14 22.29 -28.86 23.47
CA PRO A 14 23.70 -29.03 23.09
C PRO A 14 23.84 -29.75 21.74
N TYR A 15 24.56 -29.11 20.82
CA TYR A 15 24.93 -29.66 19.51
C TYR A 15 26.06 -30.69 19.66
N ASN A 16 25.73 -31.92 20.06
CA ASN A 16 26.64 -33.05 19.89
C ASN A 16 26.12 -33.96 18.77
N ASN A 17 26.93 -34.10 17.72
CA ASN A 17 26.86 -35.05 16.59
C ASN A 17 26.28 -34.51 15.27
N LEU A 18 27.01 -33.62 14.60
CA LEU A 18 26.83 -33.40 13.16
C LEU A 18 28.11 -33.82 12.40
N SER A 19 27.90 -34.67 11.39
CA SER A 19 28.83 -35.12 10.36
C SER A 19 29.77 -34.01 9.89
N PRO A 20 31.01 -34.33 9.46
CA PRO A 20 31.92 -33.34 8.89
C PRO A 20 31.24 -32.57 7.74
N PRO A 21 31.43 -31.24 7.67
CA PRO A 21 30.84 -30.44 6.62
C PRO A 21 31.39 -30.87 5.25
N PRO A 22 30.59 -30.77 4.17
CA PRO A 22 31.04 -31.11 2.83
C PRO A 22 32.22 -30.21 2.41
N PRO A 23 33.13 -30.71 1.55
CA PRO A 23 34.29 -29.95 1.12
C PRO A 23 33.87 -28.66 0.42
N PHE A 24 34.46 -27.54 0.84
CA PHE A 24 34.23 -26.23 0.25
C PHE A 24 34.59 -26.25 -1.23
N THR A 25 33.59 -26.24 -2.10
CA THR A 25 33.77 -25.85 -3.49
C THR A 25 34.17 -24.38 -3.52
N PRO A 26 35.28 -23.98 -4.17
CA PRO A 26 35.65 -22.58 -4.30
C PRO A 26 34.52 -21.86 -5.04
N SER A 27 33.75 -21.07 -4.29
CA SER A 27 32.64 -20.29 -4.81
C SER A 27 33.13 -19.43 -5.95
N VAL A 28 32.48 -19.57 -7.11
CA VAL A 28 32.48 -18.60 -8.20
C VAL A 28 32.40 -17.21 -7.57
N THR A 29 33.40 -16.38 -7.80
CA THR A 29 33.47 -15.02 -7.29
C THR A 29 32.39 -14.19 -7.97
N LEU A 30 31.19 -14.15 -7.40
CA LEU A 30 30.23 -13.11 -7.74
C LEU A 30 30.88 -11.75 -7.43
N PRO A 31 30.67 -10.73 -8.27
CA PRO A 31 31.16 -9.39 -7.98
C PRO A 31 30.55 -8.94 -6.65
N LYS A 32 31.41 -8.82 -5.62
CA LYS A 32 31.03 -8.21 -4.33
C LYS A 32 30.74 -6.74 -4.59
N SER A 33 29.48 -6.41 -4.82
CA SER A 33 29.03 -5.03 -4.79
C SER A 33 29.42 -4.43 -3.43
N LYS A 34 29.90 -3.18 -3.44
CA LYS A 34 30.28 -2.50 -2.20
C LYS A 34 29.06 -2.47 -1.27
N PRO A 35 29.22 -2.76 0.04
CA PRO A 35 28.11 -2.70 0.97
C PRO A 35 27.56 -1.28 1.00
N THR A 36 26.28 -1.14 0.65
CA THR A 36 25.55 0.12 0.72
C THR A 36 24.41 -0.02 1.72
N LEU A 37 23.82 1.10 2.14
CA LEU A 37 22.68 1.09 3.06
C LEU A 37 21.50 0.25 2.52
N GLY A 38 21.38 0.11 1.19
CA GLY A 38 20.37 -0.72 0.53
C GLY A 38 20.63 -2.22 0.60
N SER A 39 21.86 -2.65 0.93
CA SER A 39 22.23 -4.07 1.10
C SER A 39 21.97 -4.61 2.51
N LEU A 40 21.46 -3.77 3.41
CA LEU A 40 21.15 -4.18 4.78
C LEU A 40 19.95 -5.14 4.83
N PRO A 41 20.00 -6.17 5.70
CA PRO A 41 18.83 -6.97 6.05
C PRO A 41 17.64 -6.11 6.56
N PRO A 42 16.39 -6.46 6.22
CA PRO A 42 15.21 -5.66 6.59
C PRO A 42 15.08 -5.39 8.10
N HIS A 43 15.42 -6.36 8.94
CA HIS A 43 15.33 -6.22 10.40
C HIS A 43 16.32 -5.17 10.96
N LEU A 44 17.51 -5.03 10.35
CA LEU A 44 18.46 -4.00 10.75
C LEU A 44 18.00 -2.62 10.32
N SER A 45 17.44 -2.49 9.11
CA SER A 45 16.87 -1.22 8.65
C SER A 45 15.72 -0.76 9.55
N LEU A 46 14.84 -1.69 9.93
CA LEU A 46 13.75 -1.40 10.87
C LEU A 46 14.28 -0.98 12.24
N GLN A 47 15.30 -1.67 12.77
CA GLN A 47 15.93 -1.31 14.03
C GLN A 47 16.57 0.08 13.98
N ILE A 48 17.25 0.43 12.88
CA ILE A 48 17.84 1.77 12.68
C ILE A 48 16.76 2.84 12.76
N VAL A 49 15.61 2.63 12.11
CA VAL A 49 14.50 3.60 12.16
C VAL A 49 13.89 3.64 13.57
N TYR A 50 13.73 2.52 14.27
CA TYR A 50 13.25 2.54 15.66
C TYR A 50 14.20 3.30 16.61
N CYS A 51 15.50 3.23 16.37
CA CYS A 51 16.49 3.99 17.16
C CYS A 51 16.38 5.51 16.99
N THR A 52 15.66 6.04 15.99
CA THR A 52 15.43 7.48 15.87
C THR A 52 14.33 7.98 16.82
N PHE A 53 13.50 7.08 17.36
CA PHE A 53 12.38 7.45 18.24
C PHE A 53 12.84 7.81 19.66
N PRO A 54 12.26 8.86 20.27
CA PRO A 54 12.60 9.28 21.62
C PRO A 54 12.20 8.20 22.63
N GLN A 55 13.15 7.75 23.45
CA GLN A 55 12.88 6.78 24.51
C GLN A 55 12.35 7.43 25.79
N ARG A 56 12.74 8.70 26.03
CA ARG A 56 12.44 9.50 27.22
C ARG A 56 11.99 10.91 26.81
N ASP A 57 11.32 11.59 27.72
CA ASP A 57 10.99 12.99 27.59
C ASP A 57 12.26 13.84 27.42
N GLY A 58 12.11 15.00 26.77
CA GLY A 58 13.17 15.97 26.62
C GLY A 58 13.48 16.71 27.92
N LYS A 59 14.43 17.65 27.83
CA LYS A 59 14.95 18.37 29.00
C LYS A 59 14.12 19.63 29.29
N TYR A 60 13.42 20.16 28.30
CA TYR A 60 12.70 21.42 28.39
C TYR A 60 11.18 21.22 28.40
N GLU A 61 10.44 22.20 28.92
CA GLU A 61 8.97 22.21 28.83
C GLU A 61 8.53 22.25 27.37
N GLY A 62 7.57 21.40 27.00
CA GLY A 62 7.13 21.21 25.60
C GLY A 62 8.00 20.25 24.77
N GLU A 63 8.92 19.50 25.40
CA GLU A 63 9.61 18.38 24.76
C GLU A 63 9.08 17.02 25.25
N GLY A 64 7.76 16.87 25.34
CA GLY A 64 7.14 15.61 25.70
C GLY A 64 7.52 14.50 24.71
N LYS A 65 7.67 13.27 25.21
CA LYS A 65 7.97 12.10 24.37
C LYS A 65 6.98 11.94 23.22
N ILE A 66 5.71 12.25 23.45
CA ILE A 66 4.63 12.10 22.45
C ILE A 66 4.80 13.12 21.30
N GLU A 67 5.04 14.39 21.63
CA GLU A 67 5.24 15.46 20.64
C GLU A 67 6.46 15.15 19.76
N ARG A 68 7.56 14.72 20.38
CA ARG A 68 8.77 14.30 19.68
C ARG A 68 8.56 13.03 18.83
N GLN A 69 7.70 12.12 19.29
CA GLN A 69 7.33 10.94 18.51
C GLN A 69 6.52 11.34 17.27
N ARG A 70 5.56 12.26 17.38
CA ARG A 70 4.78 12.81 16.25
C ARG A 70 5.66 13.55 15.25
N MET A 71 6.59 14.37 15.75
CA MET A 71 7.59 15.04 14.90
C MET A 71 8.42 14.02 14.10
N ASN A 72 8.86 12.93 14.74
CA ASN A 72 9.57 11.86 14.04
C ASN A 72 8.68 11.15 13.01
N LEU A 73 7.43 10.84 13.32
CA LEU A 73 6.49 10.23 12.36
C LEU A 73 6.31 11.12 11.13
N HIS A 74 6.13 12.43 11.32
CA HIS A 74 6.09 13.37 10.20
C HIS A 74 7.41 13.38 9.41
N TRP A 75 8.56 13.34 10.07
CA TRP A 75 9.86 13.25 9.39
C TRP A 75 10.02 11.97 8.55
N LEU A 76 9.48 10.84 9.02
CA LEU A 76 9.42 9.62 8.21
C LEU A 76 8.60 9.83 6.92
N VAL A 77 7.46 10.53 7.03
CA VAL A 77 6.56 10.84 5.90
C VAL A 77 7.22 11.81 4.90
N THR A 78 7.88 12.87 5.34
CA THR A 78 8.36 13.90 4.39
C THR A 78 9.80 13.74 3.96
N SER A 79 10.61 12.98 4.69
CA SER A 79 12.05 12.92 4.45
C SER A 79 12.59 11.50 4.37
N LEU A 80 12.58 10.73 5.47
CA LEU A 80 13.36 9.48 5.54
C LEU A 80 12.91 8.44 4.50
N ARG A 81 11.61 8.34 4.22
CA ARG A 81 11.07 7.40 3.22
C ARG A 81 11.55 7.70 1.79
N LEU A 82 12.07 8.89 1.50
CA LEU A 82 12.51 9.31 0.16
C LEU A 82 13.98 8.97 -0.14
N VAL A 83 14.73 8.48 0.84
CA VAL A 83 16.18 8.29 0.71
C VAL A 83 16.55 7.07 -0.14
N ASN A 84 15.92 5.91 0.11
CA ASN A 84 16.09 4.70 -0.70
C ASN A 84 14.93 3.72 -0.48
N LYS A 85 14.82 2.69 -1.34
CA LYS A 85 13.78 1.66 -1.27
C LYS A 85 13.72 0.94 0.09
N THR A 86 14.87 0.60 0.68
CA THR A 86 14.92 -0.15 1.94
C THR A 86 14.35 0.68 3.11
N LEU A 87 14.71 1.97 3.17
CA LEU A 87 14.18 2.92 4.14
C LEU A 87 12.72 3.24 3.86
N TYR A 88 12.30 3.35 2.60
CA TYR A 88 10.88 3.48 2.26
C TYR A 88 10.06 2.34 2.88
N ILE A 89 10.47 1.09 2.69
CA ILE A 89 9.77 -0.09 3.25
C ILE A 89 9.74 -0.03 4.78
N ALA A 90 10.88 0.25 5.43
CA ALA A 90 10.95 0.34 6.89
C ALA A 90 10.09 1.48 7.46
N CYS A 91 10.15 2.67 6.86
CA CYS A 91 9.34 3.82 7.24
C CYS A 91 7.85 3.53 7.07
N MET A 92 7.43 3.04 5.89
CA MET A 92 6.03 2.74 5.61
C MET A 92 5.48 1.63 6.50
N HIS A 93 6.31 0.64 6.89
CA HIS A 93 5.94 -0.36 7.87
C HIS A 93 5.57 0.27 9.22
N ILE A 94 6.44 1.12 9.76
CA ILE A 94 6.19 1.81 11.03
C ILE A 94 4.96 2.71 10.92
N LEU A 95 4.90 3.54 9.87
CA LEU A 95 3.80 4.48 9.65
C LEU A 95 2.45 3.77 9.54
N ARG A 96 2.34 2.76 8.68
CA ARG A 96 1.10 2.00 8.50
C ARG A 96 0.70 1.29 9.79
N SER A 97 1.63 0.59 10.47
CA SER A 97 1.31 -0.08 11.75
C SER A 97 0.87 0.87 12.86
N THR A 98 1.37 2.13 12.84
CA THR A 98 1.02 3.15 13.84
C THR A 98 -0.36 3.75 13.59
N TYR A 99 -0.69 4.03 12.33
CA TYR A 99 -1.92 4.75 11.96
C TYR A 99 -3.08 3.84 11.54
N LEU A 100 -2.85 2.54 11.32
CA LEU A 100 -3.87 1.58 10.92
C LEU A 100 -5.08 1.56 11.87
N PRO A 101 -4.92 1.49 13.21
CA PRO A 101 -6.09 1.47 14.11
C PRO A 101 -6.96 2.73 14.00
N ALA A 102 -6.33 3.90 13.78
CA ALA A 102 -7.05 5.14 13.58
C ALA A 102 -7.77 5.15 12.23
N TYR A 103 -7.12 4.65 11.18
CA TYR A 103 -7.73 4.49 9.86
C TYR A 103 -8.96 3.58 9.92
N ASP A 104 -8.83 2.38 10.50
CA ASP A 104 -9.90 1.39 10.62
C ASP A 104 -11.14 1.92 11.35
N SER A 105 -10.95 2.79 12.35
CA SER A 105 -12.05 3.43 13.07
C SER A 105 -12.89 4.40 12.24
N LEU A 106 -12.33 4.90 11.13
CA LEU A 106 -12.95 5.88 10.23
C LEU A 106 -13.49 5.24 8.96
N ILE A 107 -13.12 3.99 8.67
CA ILE A 107 -13.67 3.23 7.55
C ILE A 107 -15.17 3.03 7.76
N ARG A 108 -15.95 3.37 6.74
CA ARG A 108 -17.40 3.20 6.77
C ARG A 108 -17.78 1.86 6.15
N ALA A 109 -18.29 0.93 6.95
CA ALA A 109 -19.07 -0.18 6.40
C ALA A 109 -20.28 0.38 5.62
N PRO A 110 -20.63 -0.11 4.42
CA PRO A 110 -20.27 -1.41 3.83
C PRO A 110 -19.04 -1.41 2.93
N TYR A 111 -18.30 -0.31 2.83
CA TYR A 111 -17.07 -0.23 2.02
C TYR A 111 -15.93 -0.91 2.78
N THR A 112 -15.99 -2.25 2.86
CA THR A 112 -14.97 -3.04 3.53
C THR A 112 -13.74 -3.08 2.66
N SER A 113 -12.62 -2.75 3.27
CA SER A 113 -11.33 -3.08 2.71
C SER A 113 -10.33 -3.22 3.82
N ASP A 114 -10.00 -4.47 4.10
CA ASP A 114 -8.72 -4.76 4.70
C ASP A 114 -7.65 -4.19 3.75
N PRO A 115 -6.88 -3.15 4.13
CA PRO A 115 -5.83 -2.60 3.27
C PRO A 115 -4.69 -3.61 3.02
N PHE A 116 -4.71 -4.75 3.71
CA PHE A 116 -3.80 -5.87 3.57
C PHE A 116 -4.57 -7.17 3.28
N PRO A 117 -5.16 -7.35 2.09
CA PRO A 117 -5.95 -8.55 1.80
C PRO A 117 -5.11 -9.82 2.07
N SER A 118 -5.53 -10.60 3.05
CA SER A 118 -4.86 -11.85 3.47
C SER A 118 -4.96 -12.98 2.41
N SER A 119 -5.57 -12.71 1.26
CA SER A 119 -5.82 -13.65 0.16
C SER A 119 -4.66 -13.65 -0.85
N SER A 120 -3.68 -14.52 -0.60
CA SER A 120 -2.94 -15.30 -1.60
C SER A 120 -2.75 -14.69 -3.00
N MET A 121 -1.86 -13.70 -3.13
CA MET A 121 -1.04 -13.61 -4.34
C MET A 121 0.23 -14.41 -4.07
N PRO A 122 0.61 -15.39 -4.92
CA PRO A 122 1.90 -16.04 -4.77
C PRO A 122 2.96 -14.94 -4.79
N GLN A 123 3.94 -15.03 -3.89
CA GLN A 123 5.09 -14.13 -3.84
C GLN A 123 5.74 -14.08 -5.23
N ALA A 124 5.31 -13.14 -6.06
CA ALA A 124 5.98 -12.80 -7.29
C ALA A 124 7.28 -12.13 -6.85
N GLU A 125 8.35 -12.90 -6.88
CA GLU A 125 9.68 -12.40 -6.64
C GLU A 125 9.95 -11.17 -7.54
N LYS A 126 10.20 -10.04 -6.87
CA LYS A 126 11.06 -8.95 -7.33
C LYS A 126 10.59 -8.19 -8.58
N SER A 127 9.87 -7.08 -8.36
CA SER A 127 10.25 -5.78 -8.98
C SER A 127 9.47 -4.59 -8.42
N SER A 128 8.16 -4.71 -8.19
CA SER A 128 7.36 -3.54 -7.79
C SER A 128 7.51 -3.20 -6.30
N ILE A 129 7.89 -1.95 -6.03
CA ILE A 129 7.88 -1.33 -4.69
C ILE A 129 6.45 -1.00 -4.26
N PHE A 130 5.59 -0.79 -5.26
CA PHE A 130 4.23 -0.31 -5.09
C PHE A 130 3.30 -1.51 -5.04
N SER A 131 2.41 -1.48 -4.06
CA SER A 131 1.32 -2.47 -3.97
C SER A 131 0.49 -2.39 -5.25
N THR A 132 0.10 -3.54 -5.77
CA THR A 132 -0.93 -3.63 -6.81
C THR A 132 -2.29 -3.16 -6.30
N HIS A 133 -2.49 -3.18 -4.98
CA HIS A 133 -3.69 -2.68 -4.31
C HIS A 133 -3.63 -1.16 -4.21
N ARG A 134 -4.48 -0.51 -4.97
CA ARG A 134 -4.56 0.94 -5.09
C ARG A 134 -5.17 1.57 -3.85
N GLU A 135 -5.97 0.84 -3.09
CA GLU A 135 -6.51 1.35 -1.83
C GLU A 135 -5.47 1.57 -0.75
N LEU A 136 -4.34 0.85 -0.78
CA LEU A 136 -3.23 1.12 0.13
C LEU A 136 -2.72 2.56 -0.02
N SER A 137 -2.88 3.18 -1.20
CA SER A 137 -2.54 4.59 -1.42
C SER A 137 -3.45 5.55 -0.63
N THR A 138 -4.69 5.15 -0.34
CA THR A 138 -5.62 5.92 0.50
C THR A 138 -5.16 5.92 1.95
N LEU A 139 -4.70 4.78 2.47
CA LEU A 139 -4.06 4.72 3.78
C LEU A 139 -2.79 5.58 3.82
N ASP A 140 -1.95 5.52 2.77
CA ASP A 140 -0.73 6.32 2.71
C ASP A 140 -1.02 7.84 2.66
N LEU A 141 -2.13 8.24 2.02
CA LEU A 141 -2.61 9.63 2.01
C LEU A 141 -3.18 10.04 3.38
N PHE A 142 -3.94 9.16 4.03
CA PHE A 142 -4.42 9.34 5.40
C PHE A 142 -3.26 9.59 6.37
N ILE A 143 -2.23 8.75 6.31
CA ILE A 143 -1.01 8.86 7.12
C ILE A 143 -0.35 10.23 6.91
N ALA A 144 -0.22 10.66 5.66
CA ALA A 144 0.43 11.93 5.35
C ALA A 144 -0.35 13.13 5.93
N LEU A 145 -1.69 13.07 5.85
CA LEU A 145 -2.56 14.11 6.39
C LEU A 145 -2.54 14.12 7.92
N LEU A 146 -2.75 12.96 8.55
CA LEU A 146 -2.82 12.86 10.01
C LEU A 146 -1.49 13.17 10.68
N ALA A 147 -0.36 12.70 10.14
CA ALA A 147 0.96 13.04 10.68
C ALA A 147 1.26 14.55 10.58
N HIS A 148 0.72 15.23 9.56
CA HIS A 148 0.84 16.67 9.42
C HIS A 148 -0.05 17.41 10.44
N GLU A 149 -1.32 17.01 10.57
CA GLU A 149 -2.26 17.59 11.54
C GLU A 149 -1.75 17.41 12.98
N ASP A 150 -1.28 16.22 13.35
CA ASP A 150 -0.68 15.93 14.65
C ASP A 150 0.50 16.87 14.96
N LEU A 151 1.41 17.07 13.99
CA LEU A 151 2.55 17.98 14.18
C LEU A 151 2.09 19.43 14.35
N MET A 152 1.11 19.87 13.56
CA MET A 152 0.62 21.25 13.59
C MET A 152 -0.07 21.58 14.91
N LEU A 153 -0.84 20.63 15.45
CA LEU A 153 -1.47 20.75 16.77
C LEU A 153 -0.44 20.87 17.90
N ASP A 154 0.67 20.13 17.80
CA ASP A 154 1.77 20.23 18.79
C ASP A 154 2.60 21.51 18.60
N SER A 155 2.74 22.00 17.36
CA SER A 155 3.62 23.14 17.03
C SER A 155 2.99 24.50 17.35
N THR A 156 1.68 24.63 17.27
CA THR A 156 1.02 25.93 17.49
C THR A 156 -0.41 25.78 18.01
N SER A 157 -0.71 26.48 19.11
CA SER A 157 -2.06 26.57 19.67
C SER A 157 -3.06 27.33 18.78
N LEU A 158 -2.58 27.96 17.69
CA LEU A 158 -3.42 28.66 16.72
C LEU A 158 -3.94 27.72 15.62
N HIS A 159 -3.40 26.50 15.51
CA HIS A 159 -3.89 25.53 14.53
C HIS A 159 -5.23 24.96 14.99
N LEU A 160 -6.25 25.11 14.16
CA LEU A 160 -7.58 24.58 14.44
C LEU A 160 -7.73 23.21 13.75
N PRO A 161 -8.14 22.15 14.48
CA PRO A 161 -8.40 20.86 13.87
C PRO A 161 -9.41 20.96 12.74
N ARG A 162 -9.06 20.39 11.58
CA ARG A 162 -9.96 20.33 10.43
C ARG A 162 -10.76 19.03 10.49
N GLU A 163 -11.87 19.02 11.21
CA GLU A 163 -12.73 17.84 11.36
C GLU A 163 -13.18 17.26 10.01
N GLU A 164 -13.32 18.10 8.99
CA GLU A 164 -13.70 17.69 7.63
C GLU A 164 -12.52 17.30 6.73
N ALA A 165 -11.25 17.43 7.16
CA ALA A 165 -10.10 17.18 6.28
C ALA A 165 -10.03 15.73 5.75
N TYR A 166 -10.62 14.80 6.49
CA TYR A 166 -10.66 13.38 6.13
C TYR A 166 -11.94 13.00 5.36
N LYS A 167 -12.93 13.89 5.32
CA LYS A 167 -14.26 13.58 4.77
C LYS A 167 -14.16 13.18 3.31
N ASP A 168 -13.44 13.96 2.50
CA ASP A 168 -13.22 13.67 1.08
C ASP A 168 -12.45 12.37 0.86
N LEU A 169 -11.53 12.03 1.79
CA LEU A 169 -10.77 10.79 1.71
C LEU A 169 -11.69 9.57 1.82
N PHE A 170 -12.61 9.57 2.78
CA PHE A 170 -13.52 8.43 3.01
C PHE A 170 -14.79 8.48 2.15
N ASP A 171 -15.26 9.66 1.72
CA ASP A 171 -16.45 9.78 0.88
C ASP A 171 -16.17 9.55 -0.61
N MET A 172 -14.95 9.86 -1.07
CA MET A 172 -14.60 9.83 -2.50
C MET A 172 -13.36 8.99 -2.82
N VAL A 173 -12.25 9.19 -2.12
CA VAL A 173 -10.97 8.53 -2.48
C VAL A 173 -10.97 7.04 -2.12
N GLN A 174 -11.44 6.68 -0.93
CA GLN A 174 -11.54 5.30 -0.49
C GLN A 174 -12.47 4.49 -1.40
N PRO A 175 -13.74 4.88 -1.64
CA PRO A 175 -14.63 4.10 -2.50
C PRO A 175 -14.12 3.98 -3.94
N LYS A 176 -13.49 5.05 -4.46
CA LYS A 176 -12.85 5.03 -5.77
C LYS A 176 -11.73 3.99 -5.84
N THR A 177 -10.78 4.05 -4.91
CA THR A 177 -9.61 3.15 -4.93
C THR A 177 -9.99 1.70 -4.65
N ARG A 178 -10.97 1.47 -3.77
CA ARG A 178 -11.59 0.15 -3.57
C ARG A 178 -12.25 -0.38 -4.84
N LEU A 179 -13.00 0.47 -5.54
CA LEU A 179 -13.63 0.07 -6.81
C LEU A 179 -12.57 -0.27 -7.87
N GLU A 180 -11.43 0.44 -7.90
CA GLU A 180 -10.33 0.10 -8.81
C GLU A 180 -9.78 -1.30 -8.51
N ASP A 181 -9.57 -1.62 -7.24
CA ASP A 181 -9.10 -2.95 -6.83
C ASP A 181 -10.11 -4.05 -7.17
N LEU A 182 -11.41 -3.82 -6.96
CA LEU A 182 -12.48 -4.75 -7.33
C LEU A 182 -12.58 -4.97 -8.85
N VAL A 183 -12.46 -3.90 -9.64
CA VAL A 183 -12.48 -4.00 -11.11
C VAL A 183 -11.27 -4.79 -11.61
N ILE A 184 -10.10 -4.61 -11.00
CA ILE A 184 -8.91 -5.39 -11.34
C ILE A 184 -9.14 -6.87 -10.99
N GLU A 185 -9.66 -7.17 -9.80
CA GLU A 185 -9.94 -8.54 -9.36
C GLU A 185 -10.93 -9.26 -10.30
N GLU A 186 -12.08 -8.62 -10.57
CA GLU A 186 -13.11 -9.18 -11.46
C GLU A 186 -12.66 -9.22 -12.93
N GLY A 187 -11.92 -8.21 -13.39
CA GLY A 187 -11.42 -8.16 -14.76
C GLY A 187 -10.34 -9.19 -15.06
N VAL A 188 -9.50 -9.53 -14.07
CA VAL A 188 -8.55 -10.65 -14.17
C VAL A 188 -9.28 -11.99 -14.19
N LYS A 189 -10.31 -12.18 -13.34
CA LYS A 189 -11.16 -13.39 -13.38
C LYS A 189 -11.85 -13.56 -14.74
N ALA A 190 -12.30 -12.46 -15.34
CA ALA A 190 -12.95 -12.45 -16.64
C ALA A 190 -11.97 -12.51 -17.84
N GLY A 191 -10.65 -12.37 -17.60
CA GLY A 191 -9.62 -12.40 -18.64
C GLY A 191 -9.55 -11.16 -19.52
N VAL A 192 -10.15 -10.03 -19.09
CA VAL A 192 -10.14 -8.74 -19.83
C VAL A 192 -9.06 -7.78 -19.33
N ILE A 193 -8.52 -8.01 -18.13
CA ILE A 193 -7.42 -7.23 -17.53
C ILE A 193 -6.22 -8.14 -17.28
N GLN A 194 -5.02 -7.64 -17.55
CA GLN A 194 -3.74 -8.31 -17.24
C GLN A 194 -3.00 -7.57 -16.12
N ILE A 195 -2.45 -8.33 -15.16
CA ILE A 195 -1.49 -7.85 -14.15
C ILE A 195 -0.11 -8.41 -14.50
N ASP A 196 0.93 -7.57 -14.43
CA ASP A 196 2.32 -8.02 -14.57
C ASP A 196 2.95 -8.35 -13.20
N PRO A 197 3.67 -9.48 -13.04
CA PRO A 197 3.95 -10.50 -14.05
C PRO A 197 2.71 -11.39 -14.34
N PRO A 198 2.57 -11.88 -15.58
CA PRO A 198 1.38 -12.58 -16.03
C PRO A 198 1.12 -13.83 -15.19
N ILE A 199 0.01 -13.82 -14.47
CA ILE A 199 -0.56 -15.03 -13.88
C ILE A 199 -0.94 -15.93 -15.07
N PRO A 200 -0.45 -17.18 -15.17
CA PRO A 200 -0.76 -18.04 -16.30
C PRO A 200 -2.29 -18.23 -16.39
N PRO A 201 -2.91 -17.93 -17.54
CA PRO A 201 -4.36 -17.89 -17.64
C PRO A 201 -4.98 -19.29 -17.49
N PRO A 202 -6.10 -19.44 -16.76
CA PRO A 202 -6.92 -20.62 -16.89
C PRO A 202 -7.70 -20.55 -18.23
N ARG A 203 -7.15 -21.22 -19.25
CA ARG A 203 -7.73 -21.53 -20.59
C ARG A 203 -7.91 -20.34 -21.56
N PRO A 204 -7.45 -20.47 -22.82
CA PRO A 204 -7.76 -19.50 -23.87
C PRO A 204 -9.14 -19.82 -24.47
N GLN A 205 -10.13 -18.96 -24.28
CA GLN A 205 -11.43 -19.09 -24.98
C GLN A 205 -11.91 -17.80 -25.66
N ARG A 206 -11.21 -16.67 -25.52
CA ARG A 206 -11.58 -15.41 -26.19
C ARG A 206 -10.43 -14.86 -27.03
N THR A 207 -10.78 -14.32 -28.20
CA THR A 207 -9.90 -13.59 -29.14
C THR A 207 -9.58 -12.16 -28.67
N VAL A 208 -10.03 -11.79 -27.47
CA VAL A 208 -9.91 -10.45 -26.91
C VAL A 208 -8.51 -10.24 -26.32
N HIS A 209 -7.89 -9.11 -26.66
CA HIS A 209 -6.61 -8.70 -26.09
C HIS A 209 -6.82 -8.00 -24.74
N PRO A 210 -6.29 -8.54 -23.62
CA PRO A 210 -6.49 -7.95 -22.31
C PRO A 210 -5.73 -6.62 -22.16
N ILE A 211 -6.30 -5.69 -21.40
CA ILE A 211 -5.69 -4.39 -21.10
C ILE A 211 -4.84 -4.50 -19.83
N PRO A 212 -3.58 -4.01 -19.81
CA PRO A 212 -2.79 -3.94 -18.58
C PRO A 212 -3.42 -3.03 -17.52
N SER A 213 -3.38 -3.47 -16.26
CA SER A 213 -3.98 -2.75 -15.13
C SER A 213 -3.51 -1.31 -15.00
N ASP A 214 -2.24 -1.03 -15.32
CA ASP A 214 -1.60 0.28 -15.14
C ASP A 214 -2.18 1.38 -16.04
N TYR A 215 -2.84 1.00 -17.14
CA TYR A 215 -3.48 1.93 -18.07
C TYR A 215 -4.93 2.23 -17.73
N LEU A 216 -5.50 1.53 -16.74
CA LEU A 216 -6.88 1.69 -16.32
C LEU A 216 -6.98 2.53 -15.06
N SER A 217 -7.93 3.44 -15.02
CA SER A 217 -8.28 4.22 -13.82
C SER A 217 -9.79 4.44 -13.77
N ILE A 218 -10.31 4.75 -12.59
CA ILE A 218 -11.74 4.96 -12.43
C ILE A 218 -12.04 6.45 -12.24
N SER A 219 -13.06 6.94 -12.93
CA SER A 219 -13.74 8.18 -12.58
C SER A 219 -14.93 7.84 -11.69
N PHE A 220 -14.91 8.31 -10.44
CA PHE A 220 -15.93 7.99 -9.45
C PHE A 220 -16.73 9.24 -9.10
N THR A 221 -18.05 9.16 -9.26
CA THR A 221 -18.97 10.20 -8.81
C THR A 221 -20.18 9.55 -8.11
N PRO A 222 -20.97 10.32 -7.35
CA PRO A 222 -22.14 9.76 -6.67
C PRO A 222 -23.19 9.14 -7.59
N ARG A 223 -23.26 9.58 -8.87
CA ARG A 223 -24.29 9.15 -9.83
C ARG A 223 -23.78 8.25 -10.94
N LYS A 224 -22.47 8.18 -11.13
CA LYS A 224 -21.86 7.42 -12.21
C LYS A 224 -20.44 7.01 -11.89
N VAL A 225 -20.05 5.87 -12.44
CA VAL A 225 -18.69 5.35 -12.43
C VAL A 225 -18.26 5.08 -13.87
N ALA A 226 -17.02 5.38 -14.18
CA ALA A 226 -16.53 5.22 -15.52
C ALA A 226 -15.09 4.68 -15.52
N LEU A 227 -14.79 3.86 -16.52
CA LEU A 227 -13.47 3.32 -16.76
C LEU A 227 -12.73 4.23 -17.75
N VAL A 228 -11.59 4.73 -17.32
CA VAL A 228 -10.75 5.65 -18.08
C VAL A 228 -9.48 4.92 -18.49
N TYR A 229 -9.26 4.83 -19.80
CA TYR A 229 -8.08 4.24 -20.40
C TYR A 229 -7.07 5.33 -20.78
N THR A 230 -5.82 5.13 -20.38
CA THR A 230 -4.69 5.99 -20.73
C THR A 230 -3.83 5.27 -21.76
N GLN A 231 -3.77 5.78 -22.99
CA GLN A 231 -3.02 5.11 -24.06
C GLN A 231 -1.50 5.18 -23.84
N PRO A 232 -0.76 4.06 -24.01
CA PRO A 232 0.69 4.02 -23.82
C PRO A 232 1.47 4.86 -24.84
N SER A 233 0.95 5.03 -26.07
CA SER A 233 1.63 5.76 -27.14
C SER A 233 1.59 7.28 -26.97
N THR A 234 0.60 7.79 -26.21
CA THR A 234 0.44 9.21 -25.91
C THR A 234 0.02 9.35 -24.46
N ASN A 235 0.98 9.51 -23.55
CA ASN A 235 0.75 9.71 -22.10
C ASN A 235 -0.16 10.93 -21.74
N ALA A 236 -0.75 11.60 -22.73
CA ALA A 236 -1.68 12.71 -22.61
C ALA A 236 -3.13 12.38 -23.01
N SER A 237 -3.39 11.29 -23.76
CA SER A 237 -4.76 10.96 -24.20
C SER A 237 -5.44 10.03 -23.20
N ARG A 238 -6.32 10.60 -22.37
CA ARG A 238 -7.22 9.85 -21.49
C ARG A 238 -8.59 9.78 -22.14
N LYS A 239 -9.11 8.57 -22.35
CA LYS A 239 -10.43 8.36 -22.93
C LYS A 239 -11.29 7.56 -21.95
N THR A 240 -12.50 8.04 -21.70
CA THR A 240 -13.53 7.23 -21.05
C THR A 240 -14.01 6.17 -22.03
N ILE A 241 -13.84 4.90 -21.70
CA ILE A 241 -14.23 3.78 -22.58
C ILE A 241 -15.53 3.12 -22.15
N VAL A 242 -15.84 3.13 -20.85
CA VAL A 242 -17.06 2.56 -20.28
C VAL A 242 -17.62 3.52 -19.24
N GLU A 243 -18.93 3.74 -19.24
CA GLU A 243 -19.64 4.52 -18.22
C GLU A 243 -20.88 3.75 -17.75
N VAL A 244 -21.04 3.60 -16.44
CA VAL A 244 -22.17 2.94 -15.78
C VAL A 244 -22.81 3.92 -14.81
N VAL A 245 -24.14 4.04 -14.89
CA VAL A 245 -24.94 4.86 -13.98
C VAL A 245 -25.09 4.11 -12.65
N ARG A 246 -24.89 4.84 -11.54
CA ARG A 246 -25.18 4.33 -10.20
C ARG A 246 -26.63 4.61 -9.84
N ASN A 247 -27.33 3.60 -9.34
CA ASN A 247 -28.73 3.72 -8.96
C ASN A 247 -28.91 4.57 -7.69
N ASN A 248 -27.96 4.47 -6.74
CA ASN A 248 -27.93 5.28 -5.54
C ASN A 248 -26.51 5.35 -4.95
N ARG A 249 -26.27 6.28 -4.01
CA ARG A 249 -24.99 6.40 -3.29
C ARG A 249 -24.63 5.12 -2.54
N ASP A 250 -25.62 4.39 -2.04
CA ASP A 250 -25.45 3.17 -1.22
C ASP A 250 -25.37 1.89 -2.06
N GLU A 251 -25.29 2.00 -3.39
CA GLU A 251 -25.07 0.85 -4.25
C GLU A 251 -23.71 0.19 -3.95
N PRO A 252 -23.67 -1.14 -3.74
CA PRO A 252 -22.45 -1.86 -3.40
C PRO A 252 -21.42 -1.75 -4.54
N LEU A 253 -20.14 -1.58 -4.17
CA LEU A 253 -19.06 -1.39 -5.12
C LEU A 253 -18.82 -2.64 -5.97
N GLU A 254 -19.12 -3.82 -5.43
CA GLU A 254 -19.01 -5.11 -6.11
C GLU A 254 -19.93 -5.17 -7.33
N THR A 255 -21.17 -4.68 -7.21
CA THR A 255 -22.11 -4.60 -8.34
C THR A 255 -21.64 -3.61 -9.38
N CYS A 256 -21.13 -2.45 -8.96
CA CYS A 256 -20.54 -1.46 -9.87
C CYS A 256 -19.33 -2.04 -10.61
N ALA A 257 -18.46 -2.79 -9.93
CA ALA A 257 -17.30 -3.44 -10.54
C ALA A 257 -17.69 -4.48 -11.58
N ALA A 258 -18.64 -5.37 -11.24
CA ALA A 258 -19.14 -6.39 -12.16
C ALA A 258 -19.75 -5.77 -13.42
N ASN A 259 -20.54 -4.69 -13.27
CA ASN A 259 -21.13 -3.98 -14.40
C ASN A 259 -20.07 -3.31 -15.30
N LEU A 260 -19.04 -2.70 -14.69
CA LEU A 260 -17.93 -2.09 -15.44
C LEU A 260 -17.13 -3.15 -16.22
N VAL A 261 -16.86 -4.31 -15.62
CA VAL A 261 -16.11 -5.40 -16.26
C VAL A 261 -16.93 -6.04 -17.39
N ALA A 262 -18.24 -6.22 -17.21
CA ALA A 262 -19.13 -6.72 -18.26
C ALA A 262 -19.14 -5.79 -19.48
N ALA A 263 -19.35 -4.49 -19.25
CA ALA A 263 -19.35 -3.49 -20.32
C ALA A 263 -17.96 -3.30 -20.96
N LEU A 264 -16.86 -3.51 -20.21
CA LEU A 264 -15.51 -3.56 -20.77
C LEU A 264 -15.33 -4.76 -21.72
N GLY A 265 -15.91 -5.91 -21.36
CA GLY A 265 -15.90 -7.09 -22.23
C GLY A 265 -16.62 -6.84 -23.56
N GLU A 266 -17.79 -6.21 -23.52
CA GLU A 266 -18.54 -5.82 -24.73
C GLU A 266 -17.75 -4.83 -25.59
N TRP A 267 -17.16 -3.80 -24.98
CA TRP A 267 -16.34 -2.82 -25.69
C TRP A 267 -15.12 -3.45 -26.38
N LEU A 268 -14.48 -4.44 -25.74
CA LEU A 268 -13.36 -5.18 -26.32
C LEU A 268 -13.74 -6.16 -27.43
N GLU A 269 -15.02 -6.57 -27.50
CA GLU A 269 -15.54 -7.40 -28.60
C GLU A 269 -15.95 -6.55 -29.82
N GLU A 270 -16.27 -5.26 -29.62
CA GLU A 270 -16.63 -4.31 -30.68
C GLU A 270 -15.44 -3.66 -31.41
N GLU A 271 -14.26 -3.61 -30.79
CA GLU A 271 -13.04 -2.96 -31.31
C GLU A 271 -12.09 -3.93 -32.04
#